data_AF-A0A8X7BKJ1-F1
#
_entry.id   AF-A0A8X7BKJ1-F1
#
_cell.length_a   1.000
_cell.length_b   1.000
_cell.length_c   1.000
_cell.angle_alpha   90.00
_cell.angle_beta   90.00
_cell.angle_gamma   90.00
#
_symmetry.space_group_name_H-M   'P 1'
#
loop_
_entity.id
_entity.type
_entity.pdbx_description
1 polymer ?
#
loop_
_entity_poly.entity_id
_entity_poly.type
_entity_poly.pdbx_seq_one_letter_code
_entity_poly.pdbx_strand_id
1 'polypeptide(L)'
;MEDGSERELHFNKLRPYVARIEQIGLIFDQDNEFGDLHYAPTDTVELDVNDIYKHVMDGSADLENPQKHQLVDLLSQFSDVFSSVPGSAKVKGHSVSLMPDFVPKKLKPYRIPIALQEEVNKQINDLLQLGLIEPSESEWAHPIVCVSKKDGSVRLCRL
;
A
#
# COMPACT_ATOMS: atom_id res chain seq x y z
N MET A 1 36.75 -15.34 -32.57
CA MET A 1 35.82 -14.30 -33.03
C MET A 1 34.44 -14.82 -32.69
N GLU A 2 33.83 -14.25 -31.66
CA GLU A 2 32.47 -14.60 -31.22
C GLU A 2 31.49 -14.07 -32.27
N ASP A 3 30.67 -14.97 -32.82
CA ASP A 3 29.82 -14.74 -34.01
C ASP A 3 28.69 -13.71 -33.79
N GLY A 4 28.58 -13.09 -32.61
CA GLY A 4 27.64 -11.97 -32.34
C GLY A 4 26.16 -12.28 -32.61
N SER A 5 25.84 -13.53 -32.94
CA SER A 5 24.55 -14.05 -33.36
C SER A 5 23.65 -14.37 -32.18
N GLU A 6 24.22 -14.48 -30.98
CA GLU A 6 23.50 -14.70 -29.74
C GLU A 6 23.85 -13.61 -28.70
N ARG A 7 22.82 -12.96 -28.16
CA ARG A 7 22.94 -11.99 -27.07
C ARG A 7 22.03 -12.44 -25.93
N GLU A 8 22.60 -12.83 -24.80
CA GLU A 8 21.83 -12.97 -23.56
C GLU A 8 21.41 -11.58 -23.08
N LEU A 9 20.13 -11.27 -23.22
CA LEU A 9 19.54 -10.04 -22.73
C LEU A 9 18.67 -10.35 -21.52
N HIS A 10 19.04 -9.77 -20.38
CA HIS A 10 18.22 -9.78 -19.18
C HIS A 10 16.84 -9.17 -19.50
N PHE A 11 15.75 -9.81 -19.08
CA PHE A 11 14.36 -9.45 -19.43
C PHE A 11 14.03 -7.96 -19.17
N ASN A 12 14.74 -7.31 -18.25
CA ASN A 12 14.62 -5.88 -17.96
C ASN A 12 15.27 -4.91 -18.98
N LYS A 13 16.00 -5.40 -19.99
CA LYS A 13 16.74 -4.54 -20.96
C LYS A 13 16.15 -4.53 -22.39
N LEU A 14 15.00 -5.17 -22.62
CA LEU A 14 14.29 -5.17 -23.91
C LEU A 14 13.08 -4.22 -23.95
N ARG A 15 12.89 -3.38 -22.93
CA ARG A 15 11.79 -2.40 -22.95
C ARG A 15 12.13 -1.27 -23.93
N PRO A 16 11.17 -0.85 -24.77
CA PRO A 16 11.29 0.38 -25.54
C PRO A 16 11.65 1.53 -24.59
N TYR A 17 12.71 2.27 -24.93
CA TYR A 17 13.04 3.50 -24.21
C TYR A 17 11.92 4.51 -24.45
N VAL A 18 11.02 4.63 -23.47
CA VAL A 18 10.04 5.71 -23.43
C VAL A 18 10.70 6.87 -22.71
N ALA A 19 10.88 7.99 -23.40
CA ALA A 19 11.37 9.23 -22.80
C ALA A 19 10.31 9.73 -21.79
N ARG A 20 10.37 9.21 -20.56
CA ARG A 20 9.58 9.72 -19.44
C ARG A 20 10.18 11.06 -19.05
N ILE A 21 9.41 12.11 -19.24
CA ILE A 21 9.72 13.44 -18.71
C ILE A 21 9.80 13.31 -17.18
N GLU A 22 11.02 13.29 -16.66
CA GLU A 22 11.48 13.65 -15.31
C GLU A 22 10.72 13.17 -14.03
N GLN A 23 9.95 12.09 -14.05
CA GLN A 23 9.33 11.57 -12.81
C GLN A 23 9.65 10.09 -12.56
N ILE A 24 10.93 9.82 -12.28
CA ILE A 24 11.36 8.52 -11.74
C ILE A 24 10.79 8.40 -10.32
N GLY A 25 10.00 7.36 -10.07
CA GLY A 25 9.43 7.10 -8.74
C GLY A 25 7.95 7.41 -8.61
N LEU A 26 7.28 7.82 -9.70
CA LEU A 26 5.82 7.90 -9.78
C LEU A 26 5.29 6.91 -10.83
N ILE A 27 4.29 6.12 -10.47
CA ILE A 27 3.57 5.22 -11.39
C ILE A 27 2.16 5.75 -11.56
N PHE A 28 1.75 5.94 -12.82
CA PHE A 28 0.40 6.37 -13.17
C PHE A 28 -0.47 5.16 -13.55
N ASP A 29 -1.79 5.26 -13.35
CA ASP A 29 -2.77 4.20 -13.69
C ASP A 29 -2.80 3.85 -15.20
N GLN A 30 -2.25 4.72 -16.06
CA GLN A 30 -2.11 4.46 -17.50
C GLN A 30 -0.82 3.67 -17.85
N ASP A 31 0.07 3.44 -16.88
CA ASP A 31 1.23 2.58 -17.08
C ASP A 31 0.78 1.10 -17.03
N ASN A 32 0.41 0.55 -18.19
CA ASN A 32 0.20 -0.89 -18.40
C ASN A 32 1.47 -1.74 -18.16
N GLU A 33 2.56 -1.12 -17.72
CA GLU A 33 3.86 -1.72 -17.44
C GLU A 33 3.83 -2.69 -16.23
N PHE A 34 2.82 -2.58 -15.36
CA PHE A 34 2.70 -3.38 -14.13
C PHE A 34 1.48 -4.33 -14.10
N GLY A 35 0.81 -4.53 -15.23
CA GLY A 35 -0.44 -5.32 -15.32
C GLY A 35 -1.67 -4.53 -14.84
N ASP A 36 -2.86 -5.14 -14.94
CA ASP A 36 -4.10 -4.50 -14.50
C ASP A 36 -4.07 -4.27 -12.97
N LEU A 37 -4.04 -3.00 -12.56
CA LEU A 37 -4.13 -2.60 -11.16
C LEU A 37 -5.57 -2.83 -10.66
N HIS A 38 -5.80 -3.97 -10.02
CA HIS A 38 -7.03 -4.22 -9.29
C HIS A 38 -6.98 -3.52 -7.92
N TYR A 39 -7.78 -2.48 -7.76
CA TYR A 39 -7.95 -1.79 -6.48
C TYR A 39 -9.09 -2.47 -5.69
N ALA A 40 -8.82 -2.85 -4.43
CA ALA A 40 -9.90 -3.03 -3.47
C ALA A 40 -10.53 -1.66 -3.22
N PRO A 41 -11.87 -1.50 -3.31
CA PRO A 41 -12.53 -0.26 -2.94
C PRO A 41 -12.09 0.10 -1.52
N THR A 42 -11.37 1.21 -1.40
CA THR A 42 -10.97 1.73 -0.12
C THR A 42 -11.64 3.08 0.01
N ASP A 43 -12.93 3.04 0.28
CA ASP A 43 -13.56 4.19 0.90
C ASP A 43 -13.01 4.20 2.33
N THR A 44 -11.86 4.88 2.54
CA THR A 44 -11.41 5.21 3.90
C THR A 44 -12.37 6.24 4.44
N VAL A 45 -13.53 5.77 4.88
CA VAL A 45 -14.38 6.55 5.76
C VAL A 45 -13.88 6.23 7.16
N GLU A 46 -13.23 7.20 7.80
CA GLU A 46 -13.03 7.18 9.25
C GLU A 46 -14.42 7.30 9.89
N LEU A 47 -15.16 6.21 9.95
CA LEU A 47 -16.48 6.18 10.56
C LEU A 47 -16.30 6.09 12.07
N ASP A 48 -16.76 7.13 12.78
CA ASP A 48 -16.99 7.03 14.21
C ASP A 48 -18.11 6.01 14.47
N VAL A 49 -18.11 5.38 15.64
CA VAL A 49 -19.17 4.45 16.06
C VAL A 49 -20.55 5.11 15.98
N ASN A 50 -20.62 6.42 16.21
CA ASN A 50 -21.83 7.23 16.03
C ASN A 50 -22.28 7.36 14.56
N ASP A 51 -21.33 7.36 13.62
CA ASP A 51 -21.62 7.40 12.18
C ASP A 51 -22.15 6.04 11.71
N ILE A 52 -21.60 4.95 12.26
CA ILE A 52 -22.11 3.59 12.02
C ILE A 52 -23.56 3.46 12.52
N TYR A 53 -23.87 3.95 13.72
CA TYR A 53 -25.23 3.92 14.27
C TYR A 53 -26.22 4.67 13.37
N LYS A 54 -25.89 5.89 12.97
CA LYS A 54 -26.74 6.68 12.05
C LYS A 54 -26.90 5.98 10.71
N HIS A 55 -25.81 5.44 10.16
CA HIS A 55 -25.86 4.73 8.89
C HIS A 55 -26.76 3.49 8.94
N VAL A 56 -26.71 2.73 10.04
CA VAL A 56 -27.60 1.56 10.23
C VAL A 56 -29.05 2.01 10.38
N MET A 57 -29.33 3.03 11.20
CA MET A 57 -30.72 3.47 11.42
C MET A 57 -31.35 4.10 10.17
N ASP A 58 -30.59 4.93 9.45
CA ASP A 58 -31.07 5.72 8.31
C ASP A 58 -30.97 4.98 6.96
N GLY A 59 -29.96 4.11 6.79
CA GLY A 59 -29.60 3.53 5.49
C GLY A 59 -30.09 2.10 5.22
N SER A 60 -30.47 1.35 6.25
CA SER A 60 -30.93 -0.04 6.06
C SER A 60 -32.44 -0.10 5.80
N ALA A 61 -32.85 0.12 4.56
CA ALA A 61 -34.27 0.01 4.16
C ALA A 61 -34.82 -1.42 4.27
N ASP A 62 -33.93 -2.42 4.19
CA ASP A 62 -34.30 -3.84 4.15
C ASP A 62 -34.38 -4.51 5.54
N LEU A 63 -34.06 -3.78 6.62
CA LEU A 63 -34.08 -4.30 7.98
C LEU A 63 -35.25 -3.73 8.77
N GLU A 64 -35.97 -4.59 9.50
CA GLU A 64 -36.99 -4.15 10.45
C GLU A 64 -36.33 -3.50 11.67
N ASN A 65 -37.01 -2.57 12.34
CA ASN A 65 -36.51 -1.89 13.55
C ASN A 65 -35.89 -2.82 14.61
N PRO A 66 -36.47 -3.98 14.98
CA PRO A 66 -35.83 -4.89 15.92
C PRO A 66 -34.49 -5.45 15.40
N GLN A 67 -34.39 -5.73 14.09
CA GLN A 67 -33.16 -6.22 13.47
C GLN A 67 -32.08 -5.14 13.42
N LYS A 68 -32.46 -3.87 13.19
CA LYS A 68 -31.53 -2.73 13.25
C LYS A 68 -30.89 -2.59 14.64
N HIS A 69 -31.68 -2.72 15.70
CA HIS A 69 -31.15 -2.67 17.08
C HIS A 69 -30.21 -3.84 17.36
N GLN A 70 -30.56 -5.06 16.97
CA GLN A 70 -29.68 -6.22 17.10
C GLN A 70 -28.35 -6.03 16.36
N LEU A 71 -28.38 -5.44 15.17
CA LEU A 71 -27.17 -5.13 14.40
C LEU A 71 -26.30 -4.08 15.10
N VAL A 72 -26.90 -3.01 15.63
CA VAL A 72 -26.16 -2.00 16.40
C VAL A 72 -25.52 -2.61 17.65
N ASP A 73 -26.25 -3.44 18.38
CA ASP A 73 -25.74 -4.10 19.59
C ASP A 73 -24.54 -4.99 19.25
N LEU A 74 -24.62 -5.73 18.13
CA LEU A 74 -23.53 -6.57 17.63
C LEU A 74 -22.30 -5.74 17.22
N LEU A 75 -22.50 -4.66 16.46
CA LEU A 75 -21.41 -3.78 16.03
C LEU A 75 -20.74 -3.09 17.23
N SER A 76 -21.52 -2.74 18.26
CA SER A 76 -21.00 -2.19 19.51
C SER A 76 -20.18 -3.24 20.27
N GLN A 77 -20.69 -4.47 20.34
CA GLN A 77 -20.02 -5.60 21.00
C GLN A 77 -18.66 -5.93 20.38
N PHE A 78 -18.55 -5.87 19.05
CA PHE A 78 -17.35 -6.20 18.28
C PHE A 78 -16.68 -4.96 17.69
N SER A 79 -16.80 -3.81 18.36
CA SER A 79 -16.28 -2.53 17.88
C SER A 79 -14.77 -2.54 17.64
N ASP A 80 -14.03 -3.38 18.37
CA ASP A 80 -12.60 -3.60 18.20
C ASP A 80 -12.23 -4.24 16.84
N VAL A 81 -13.11 -5.09 16.30
CA VAL A 81 -12.92 -5.76 15.00
C VAL A 81 -13.11 -4.77 13.84
N PHE A 82 -13.98 -3.78 14.01
CA PHE A 82 -14.30 -2.76 13.00
C PHE A 82 -13.49 -1.47 13.16
N SER A 83 -12.42 -1.51 13.96
CA SER A 83 -11.51 -0.39 14.14
C SER A 83 -10.84 0.00 12.82
N SER A 84 -10.76 1.30 12.54
CA SER A 84 -9.97 1.87 11.44
C SER A 84 -8.46 1.78 11.68
N VAL A 85 -8.06 1.59 12.94
CA VAL A 85 -6.67 1.35 13.35
C VAL A 85 -6.36 -0.14 13.26
N PRO A 86 -5.30 -0.54 12.55
CA PRO A 86 -4.88 -1.94 12.47
C PRO A 86 -4.56 -2.54 13.84
N GLY A 87 -5.11 -3.73 14.12
CA GLY A 87 -4.77 -4.52 15.30
C GLY A 87 -3.47 -5.31 15.15
N SER A 88 -3.01 -5.92 16.25
CA SER A 88 -1.83 -6.80 16.25
C SER A 88 -2.24 -8.26 16.44
N ALA A 89 -1.73 -9.14 15.58
CA ALA A 89 -2.01 -10.57 15.66
C ALA A 89 -1.14 -11.24 16.74
N LYS A 90 -1.77 -11.98 17.66
CA LYS A 90 -1.09 -12.75 18.73
C LYS A 90 -0.52 -14.08 18.22
N VAL A 91 0.13 -14.06 17.07
CA VAL A 91 0.78 -15.23 16.44
C VAL A 91 2.29 -15.09 16.49
N LYS A 92 3.00 -16.20 16.33
CA LYS A 92 4.46 -16.17 16.15
C LYS A 92 4.76 -15.35 14.89
N GLY A 93 5.69 -14.40 14.99
CA GLY A 93 6.04 -13.50 13.90
C GLY A 93 6.43 -14.22 12.60
N HIS A 94 6.40 -13.48 11.49
CA HIS A 94 6.80 -14.00 10.19
C HIS A 94 8.33 -14.09 10.08
N SER A 95 8.85 -15.23 9.65
CA SER A 95 10.28 -15.44 9.41
C SER A 95 10.52 -15.76 7.94
N VAL A 96 11.46 -15.05 7.32
CA VAL A 96 11.86 -15.26 5.93
C VAL A 96 13.18 -16.04 5.91
N SER A 97 13.16 -17.25 5.38
CA SER A 97 14.38 -18.06 5.20
C SER A 97 15.13 -17.62 3.94
N LEU A 98 16.41 -17.35 4.08
CA LEU A 98 17.27 -16.92 2.97
C LEU A 98 18.04 -18.11 2.39
N MET A 99 18.43 -18.00 1.13
CA MET A 99 19.36 -18.94 0.52
C MET A 99 20.77 -18.75 1.12
N PRO A 100 21.58 -19.82 1.27
CA PRO A 100 22.90 -19.73 1.91
C PRO A 100 23.89 -18.77 1.25
N ASP A 101 23.72 -18.53 -0.05
CA ASP A 101 24.57 -17.68 -0.89
C ASP A 101 23.97 -16.27 -1.12
N PHE A 102 22.87 -15.95 -0.44
CA PHE A 102 22.22 -14.65 -0.62
C PHE A 102 23.07 -13.51 -0.05
N VAL A 103 23.31 -12.49 -0.87
CA VAL A 103 24.02 -11.27 -0.47
C VAL A 103 23.03 -10.10 -0.31
N PRO A 104 22.94 -9.47 0.87
CA PRO A 104 22.13 -8.27 1.10
C PRO A 104 22.39 -7.16 0.08
N LYS A 105 21.33 -6.45 -0.31
CA LYS A 105 21.42 -5.31 -1.23
C LYS A 105 20.79 -4.07 -0.61
N LYS A 106 21.57 -2.99 -0.61
CA LYS A 106 21.14 -1.65 -0.22
C LYS A 106 21.01 -0.76 -1.45
N LEU A 107 19.80 -0.70 -1.99
CA LEU A 107 19.50 0.09 -3.18
C LEU A 107 19.32 1.57 -2.82
N LYS A 108 19.72 2.46 -3.72
CA LYS A 108 19.55 3.90 -3.56
C LYS A 108 18.07 4.28 -3.71
N PRO A 109 17.52 5.17 -2.85
CA PRO A 109 16.15 5.65 -3.00
C PRO A 109 15.97 6.45 -4.31
N TYR A 110 14.77 6.38 -4.89
CA TYR A 110 14.39 7.23 -6.01
C TYR A 110 14.17 8.68 -5.57
N ARG A 111 14.29 9.60 -6.53
CA ARG A 111 14.03 11.02 -6.27
C ARG A 111 12.54 11.25 -6.16
N ILE A 112 12.09 11.75 -5.00
CA ILE A 112 10.68 12.10 -4.79
C ILE A 112 10.45 13.52 -5.33
N PRO A 113 9.46 13.72 -6.22
CA PRO A 113 9.07 15.05 -6.68
C PRO A 113 8.69 15.95 -5.50
N ILE A 114 9.06 17.23 -5.55
CA ILE A 114 8.82 18.19 -4.45
C ILE A 114 7.32 18.23 -4.08
N ALA A 115 6.44 18.19 -5.08
CA ALA A 115 4.99 18.19 -4.89
C ALA A 115 4.46 17.01 -4.06
N LEU A 116 5.21 15.92 -3.92
CA LEU A 116 4.82 14.74 -3.15
C LEU A 116 5.56 14.57 -1.84
N GLN A 117 6.62 15.34 -1.59
CA GLN A 117 7.45 15.14 -0.39
C GLN A 117 6.63 15.28 0.90
N GLU A 118 5.71 16.23 0.96
CA GLU A 118 4.83 16.42 2.11
C GLU A 118 3.95 15.20 2.35
N GLU A 119 3.30 14.69 1.30
CA GLU A 119 2.42 13.52 1.41
C GLU A 119 3.18 12.23 1.74
N VAL A 120 4.37 12.03 1.14
CA VAL A 120 5.23 10.88 1.46
C VAL A 120 5.67 10.94 2.92
N ASN A 121 6.13 12.10 3.40
CA ASN A 121 6.54 12.27 4.79
C ASN A 121 5.38 12.05 5.76
N LYS A 122 4.18 12.54 5.42
CA LYS A 122 2.96 12.29 6.19
C LYS A 122 2.68 10.79 6.33
N GLN A 123 2.61 10.05 5.22
CA GLN A 123 2.35 8.61 5.28
C GLN A 123 3.41 7.83 6.05
N ILE A 124 4.69 8.20 5.92
CA ILE A 124 5.77 7.58 6.71
C ILE A 124 5.56 7.84 8.22
N ASN A 125 5.23 9.08 8.59
CA ASN A 125 4.97 9.43 9.99
C ASN A 125 3.73 8.71 10.53
N ASP A 126 2.66 8.59 9.76
CA ASP A 126 1.46 7.86 10.16
C ASP A 126 1.79 6.38 10.41
N LEU A 127 2.57 5.75 9.54
CA LEU A 127 3.03 4.36 9.72
C LEU A 127 3.93 4.19 10.95
N LEU A 128 4.79 5.16 11.24
CA LEU A 128 5.63 5.19 12.45
C LEU A 128 4.78 5.34 13.72
N GLN A 129 3.78 6.23 13.71
CA GLN A 129 2.87 6.45 14.83
C GLN A 129 2.00 5.23 15.11
N LEU A 130 1.57 4.53 14.06
CA LEU A 130 0.84 3.27 14.17
C LEU A 130 1.74 2.09 14.59
N GLY A 131 3.07 2.28 14.65
CA GLY A 131 4.03 1.23 15.00
C GLY A 131 4.13 0.11 13.95
N LEU A 132 3.73 0.38 12.71
CA LEU A 132 3.80 -0.59 11.60
C LEU A 132 5.20 -0.66 10.98
N ILE A 133 5.99 0.41 11.10
CA ILE A 133 7.39 0.49 10.68
C ILE A 133 8.24 1.12 11.77
N GLU A 134 9.55 0.91 11.70
CA GLU A 134 10.53 1.52 12.60
C GLU A 134 11.80 1.92 11.83
N PRO A 135 12.57 2.92 12.32
CA PRO A 135 13.89 3.21 11.80
C PRO A 135 14.82 2.00 11.96
N SER A 136 15.59 1.67 10.93
CA SER A 136 16.54 0.56 10.98
C SER A 136 17.85 0.88 10.26
N GLU A 137 18.95 0.30 10.74
CA GLU A 137 20.28 0.38 10.11
C GLU A 137 20.58 -0.89 9.29
N SER A 138 19.58 -1.37 8.53
CA SER A 138 19.71 -2.62 7.77
C SER A 138 20.74 -2.51 6.63
N GLU A 139 21.40 -3.63 6.35
CA GLU A 139 22.18 -3.87 5.13
C GLU A 139 21.27 -4.04 3.89
N TRP A 140 19.96 -4.10 4.11
CA TRP A 140 18.92 -4.23 3.11
C TRP A 140 18.17 -2.93 2.96
N ALA A 141 18.04 -2.43 1.74
CA ALA A 141 17.14 -1.31 1.43
C ALA A 141 16.60 -1.44 0.02
N HIS A 142 15.31 -1.16 -0.14
CA HIS A 142 14.62 -1.12 -1.42
C HIS A 142 13.96 0.26 -1.57
N PRO A 143 14.03 0.88 -2.74
CA PRO A 143 13.44 2.20 -2.95
C PRO A 143 11.91 2.12 -2.86
N ILE A 144 11.31 3.20 -2.36
CA ILE A 144 9.86 3.40 -2.39
C ILE A 144 9.49 4.08 -3.70
N VAL A 145 8.32 3.71 -4.23
CA VAL A 145 7.64 4.42 -5.33
C VAL A 145 6.29 4.94 -4.89
N CYS A 146 5.92 6.08 -5.45
CA CYS A 146 4.63 6.71 -5.30
C CYS A 146 3.71 6.21 -6.41
N VAL A 147 2.58 5.62 -6.05
CA VAL A 147 1.57 5.19 -7.04
C VAL A 147 0.38 6.10 -6.90
N SER A 148 0.00 6.76 -7.99
CA SER A 148 -1.21 7.57 -8.02
C SER A 148 -2.46 6.68 -8.05
N LYS A 149 -3.42 6.97 -7.18
CA LYS A 149 -4.74 6.35 -7.17
C LYS A 149 -5.73 7.15 -8.02
N LYS A 150 -6.86 6.53 -8.35
CA LYS A 150 -7.96 7.13 -9.14
C LYS A 150 -8.62 8.32 -8.44
N ASP A 151 -8.65 8.31 -7.11
CA ASP A 151 -9.16 9.41 -6.28
C ASP A 151 -8.19 10.62 -6.21
N GLY A 152 -7.03 10.54 -6.87
CA GLY A 152 -5.99 11.57 -6.86
C GLY A 152 -5.02 11.46 -5.68
N SER A 153 -5.26 10.57 -4.72
CA SER A 153 -4.33 10.29 -3.63
C SER A 153 -3.11 9.51 -4.11
N VAL A 154 -2.05 9.49 -3.30
CA VAL A 154 -0.82 8.74 -3.57
C VAL A 154 -0.68 7.62 -2.57
N ARG A 155 -0.13 6.48 -2.98
CA ARG A 155 0.23 5.35 -2.10
C ARG A 155 1.71 5.04 -2.21
N LEU A 156 2.36 4.85 -1.07
CA LEU A 156 3.73 4.33 -1.02
C LEU A 156 3.73 2.82 -1.31
N CYS A 157 4.55 2.40 -2.27
CA CYS A 157 4.77 0.99 -2.59
C CYS A 157 6.28 0.67 -2.57
N ARG A 158 6.63 -0.52 -2.09
CA ARG A 158 7.99 -1.05 -2.17
C ARG A 158 8.18 -1.74 -3.51
N LEU A 159 9.34 -1.53 -4.16
CA LEU A 159 9.76 -2.32 -5.33
C LEU A 159 10.30 -3.70 -4.96
#